data_AF-A0A4C3BBF6-F1
#
_entry.id   AF-A0A4C3BBF6-F1
#
_cell.length_a   1.000
_cell.length_b   1.000
_cell.length_c   1.000
_cell.angle_alpha   90.00
_cell.angle_beta   90.00
_cell.angle_gamma   90.00
#
_symmetry.space_group_name_H-M   'P 1'
#
loop_
_entity.id
_entity.type
_entity.pdbx_description
1 polymer ?
#
loop_
_entity_poly.entity_id
_entity_poly.type
_entity_poly.pdbx_seq_one_letter_code
_entity_poly.pdbx_strand_id
1 'polypeptide(L)'
;MTFEQKKARAIALMDSKKMWRSNYAPPLLRILWRLGIRLPPLPFMPFWQVTVLTGGLWGISWGCAMWFIYWGPSGMVAGEAIIISITGGFLFGLLMASFHWWRRKVNRLPSWDDV
;
A
#
# COMPACT_ATOMS: atom_id res chain seq x y z
N MET A 1 6.42 21.26 11.79
CA MET A 1 5.09 20.63 11.90
C MET A 1 5.26 19.20 12.40
N THR A 2 4.46 18.74 13.36
CA THR A 2 4.52 17.33 13.82
C THR A 2 3.99 16.38 12.74
N PHE A 3 4.38 15.10 12.80
CA PHE A 3 3.85 14.08 11.88
C PHE A 3 2.31 14.05 11.89
N GLU A 4 1.69 14.17 13.06
CA GLU A 4 0.24 14.17 13.22
C GLU A 4 -0.42 15.39 12.57
N GLN A 5 0.13 16.59 12.75
CA GLN A 5 -0.34 17.80 12.08
C GLN A 5 -0.18 17.67 10.55
N LYS A 6 0.94 17.13 10.09
CA LYS A 6 1.23 16.92 8.66
C LYS A 6 0.27 15.92 8.02
N LYS A 7 0.03 14.80 8.70
CA LYS A 7 -0.96 13.79 8.32
C LYS A 7 -2.37 14.39 8.26
N ALA A 8 -2.76 15.18 9.26
CA ALA A 8 -4.07 15.84 9.28
C ALA A 8 -4.24 16.80 8.10
N ARG A 9 -3.21 17.62 7.79
CA ARG A 9 -3.21 18.52 6.63
C ARG A 9 -3.29 17.77 5.31
N ALA A 10 -2.54 16.67 5.14
CA ALA A 10 -2.65 15.81 3.96
C ALA A 10 -4.06 15.22 3.80
N ILE A 11 -4.67 14.74 4.89
CA ILE A 11 -6.03 14.19 4.86
C ILE A 11 -7.04 15.27 4.46
N ALA A 12 -6.98 16.45 5.08
CA ALA A 12 -7.86 17.57 4.74
C ALA A 12 -7.69 18.00 3.26
N LEU A 13 -6.45 18.02 2.76
CA LEU A 13 -6.19 18.32 1.35
C LEU A 13 -6.85 17.28 0.43
N MET A 14 -6.68 15.99 0.69
CA MET A 14 -7.31 14.95 -0.11
C MET A 14 -8.85 14.98 -0.02
N ASP A 15 -9.39 15.33 1.14
CA ASP A 15 -10.84 15.50 1.35
C ASP A 15 -11.40 16.69 0.55
N SER A 16 -10.70 17.82 0.55
CA SER A 16 -11.05 18.99 -0.29
C SER A 16 -11.02 18.69 -1.80
N LYS A 17 -10.22 17.70 -2.22
CA LYS A 17 -10.16 17.20 -3.60
C LYS A 17 -11.24 16.14 -3.88
N LYS A 18 -12.17 15.90 -2.94
CA LYS A 18 -13.24 14.89 -3.01
C LYS A 18 -12.69 13.47 -3.25
N MET A 19 -11.49 13.18 -2.77
CA MET A 19 -10.92 11.85 -2.88
C MET A 19 -11.65 10.90 -1.92
N TRP A 20 -11.96 9.68 -2.37
CA TRP A 20 -12.54 8.69 -1.47
C TRP A 20 -11.55 8.26 -0.38
N ARG A 21 -11.99 8.34 0.88
CA ARG A 21 -11.19 8.09 2.09
C ARG A 21 -10.53 6.72 2.15
N SER A 22 -11.20 5.68 1.68
CA SER A 22 -10.65 4.31 1.59
C SER A 22 -9.38 4.26 0.74
N ASN A 23 -9.25 5.14 -0.27
CA ASN A 23 -8.15 5.12 -1.22
C ASN A 23 -6.90 5.88 -0.75
N TYR A 24 -6.96 6.63 0.36
CA TYR A 24 -5.79 7.30 0.92
C TYR A 24 -5.50 6.95 2.38
N ALA A 25 -6.51 6.43 3.09
CA ALA A 25 -6.39 5.92 4.46
C ALA A 25 -7.04 4.53 4.57
N PRO A 26 -6.50 3.51 3.87
CA PRO A 26 -7.03 2.16 3.96
C PRO A 26 -7.01 1.67 5.42
N PRO A 27 -7.88 0.71 5.80
CA PRO A 27 -7.98 0.19 7.17
C PRO A 27 -6.63 -0.18 7.78
N LEU A 28 -5.78 -0.86 7.02
CA LEU A 28 -4.46 -1.25 7.48
C LEU A 28 -3.58 -0.05 7.86
N LEU A 29 -3.53 0.99 7.02
CA LEU A 29 -2.72 2.17 7.30
C LEU A 29 -3.22 2.90 8.55
N ARG A 30 -4.53 2.89 8.81
CA ARG A 30 -5.10 3.42 10.05
C ARG A 30 -4.68 2.64 11.28
N ILE A 31 -4.56 1.31 11.17
CA ILE A 31 -4.03 0.46 12.24
C ILE A 31 -2.56 0.79 12.50
N LEU A 32 -1.74 0.89 11.45
CA LEU A 32 -0.32 1.25 11.58
C LEU A 32 -0.14 2.61 12.28
N TRP A 33 -0.97 3.61 11.95
CA TRP A 33 -0.97 4.89 12.66
C TRP A 33 -1.34 4.78 14.14
N ARG A 34 -2.31 3.93 14.48
CA ARG A 34 -2.69 3.68 15.89
C ARG A 34 -1.57 2.99 16.67
N LEU A 35 -0.74 2.19 16.00
CA LEU A 35 0.45 1.56 16.57
C LEU A 35 1.65 2.53 16.66
N GLY A 36 1.48 3.82 16.32
CA GLY A 36 2.54 4.82 16.38
C GLY A 36 3.48 4.84 15.19
N ILE A 37 3.22 4.04 14.15
CA ILE A 37 4.06 3.99 12.95
C ILE A 37 3.79 5.22 12.09
N ARG A 38 4.85 5.99 11.81
CA ARG A 38 4.79 7.29 11.13
C ARG A 38 4.89 7.17 9.61
N LEU A 39 3.93 6.49 8.98
CA LEU A 39 3.87 6.35 7.53
C LEU A 39 2.99 7.43 6.88
N PRO A 40 3.43 8.09 5.79
CA PRO A 40 2.57 9.02 5.05
C PRO A 40 1.36 8.29 4.44
N PRO A 41 0.25 8.99 4.11
CA PRO A 41 -0.83 8.42 3.31
C PRO A 41 -0.33 7.90 1.95
N LEU A 42 -0.94 6.85 1.40
CA LEU A 42 -0.43 6.16 0.20
C LEU A 42 -0.11 7.09 -0.99
N PRO A 43 -0.92 8.11 -1.34
CA PRO A 43 -0.58 9.05 -2.43
C PRO A 43 0.65 9.93 -2.18
N PHE A 44 1.07 10.08 -0.92
CA PHE A 44 2.24 10.88 -0.51
C PHE A 44 3.48 10.02 -0.23
N MET A 45 3.32 8.70 -0.20
CA MET A 45 4.38 7.75 0.05
C MET A 45 5.30 7.61 -1.18
N PRO A 46 6.63 7.45 -1.01
CA PRO A 46 7.54 7.12 -2.10
C PRO A 46 7.11 5.86 -2.86
N PHE A 47 7.36 5.84 -4.18
CA PHE A 47 6.92 4.75 -5.05
C PHE A 47 7.34 3.37 -4.54
N TRP A 48 8.61 3.21 -4.16
CA TRP A 48 9.14 1.94 -3.65
C TRP A 48 8.48 1.49 -2.34
N GLN A 49 8.12 2.42 -1.45
CA GLN A 49 7.46 2.09 -0.19
C GLN A 49 6.05 1.58 -0.45
N VAL A 50 5.32 2.17 -1.40
CA VAL A 50 4.00 1.66 -1.82
C VAL A 50 4.15 0.26 -2.42
N THR A 51 5.14 0.05 -3.29
CA THR A 51 5.41 -1.25 -3.91
C THR A 51 5.68 -2.32 -2.87
N VAL A 52 6.60 -2.09 -1.94
CA VAL A 52 6.96 -3.06 -0.90
C VAL A 52 5.81 -3.30 0.07
N LEU A 53 5.14 -2.23 0.53
CA LEU A 53 4.05 -2.35 1.50
C LEU A 53 2.87 -3.13 0.90
N THR A 54 2.30 -2.63 -0.20
CA THR A 54 1.11 -3.24 -0.80
C THR A 54 1.42 -4.59 -1.44
N GLY A 55 2.58 -4.71 -2.09
CA GLY A 55 3.03 -5.95 -2.70
C GLY A 55 3.37 -7.03 -1.68
N GLY A 56 4.04 -6.70 -0.58
CA GLY A 56 4.35 -7.64 0.49
C GLY A 56 3.09 -8.17 1.18
N LEU A 57 2.15 -7.28 1.50
CA LEU A 57 0.87 -7.68 2.09
C LEU A 57 0.07 -8.60 1.17
N TRP A 58 0.00 -8.26 -0.12
CA TRP A 58 -0.68 -9.09 -1.12
C TRP A 58 0.02 -10.44 -1.28
N GLY A 59 1.33 -10.44 -1.52
CA GLY A 59 2.11 -11.66 -1.73
C GLY A 59 2.03 -12.62 -0.55
N ILE A 60 2.12 -12.11 0.69
CA ILE A 60 1.96 -12.94 1.90
C ILE A 60 0.53 -13.46 2.01
N SER A 61 -0.47 -12.59 1.97
CA SER A 61 -1.87 -12.99 2.20
C SER A 61 -2.39 -13.96 1.13
N TRP A 62 -2.16 -13.64 -0.14
CA TRP A 62 -2.56 -14.48 -1.27
C TRP A 62 -1.73 -15.76 -1.35
N GLY A 63 -0.41 -15.66 -1.16
CA GLY A 63 0.47 -16.83 -1.16
C GLY A 63 0.12 -17.84 -0.06
N CYS A 64 -0.14 -17.37 1.16
CA CYS A 64 -0.61 -18.20 2.25
C CYS A 64 -1.98 -18.82 1.94
N ALA A 65 -2.93 -18.04 1.42
CA ALA A 65 -4.25 -18.57 1.04
C ALA A 65 -4.12 -19.68 -0.01
N MET A 66 -3.36 -19.44 -1.08
CA MET A 66 -3.13 -20.43 -2.14
C MET A 66 -2.41 -21.67 -1.64
N TRP A 67 -1.46 -21.51 -0.72
CA TRP A 67 -0.77 -22.65 -0.09
C TRP A 67 -1.74 -23.60 0.60
N PHE A 68 -2.63 -23.07 1.47
CA PHE A 68 -3.55 -23.92 2.22
C PHE A 68 -4.73 -24.43 1.40
N ILE A 69 -5.16 -23.71 0.37
CA ILE A 69 -6.34 -24.07 -0.43
C ILE A 69 -5.97 -24.99 -1.60
N TYR A 70 -4.83 -24.76 -2.26
CA TYR A 70 -4.54 -25.38 -3.56
C TYR A 70 -3.12 -25.93 -3.69
N TRP A 71 -2.09 -25.09 -3.55
CA TRP A 71 -0.71 -25.48 -3.85
C TRP A 71 -0.16 -26.56 -2.91
N GLY A 72 -0.41 -26.44 -1.60
CA GLY A 72 -0.03 -27.46 -0.64
C GLY A 72 -0.72 -28.81 -0.93
N PRO A 73 -2.06 -28.85 -1.01
CA PRO A 73 -2.80 -30.06 -1.38
C PRO A 73 -2.44 -30.65 -2.75
N SER A 74 -2.04 -29.83 -3.71
CA SER A 74 -1.61 -30.29 -5.04
C SER A 74 -0.18 -30.85 -5.08
N GLY A 75 0.53 -30.84 -3.95
CA GLY A 75 1.93 -31.30 -3.87
C GLY A 75 2.95 -30.33 -4.48
N MET A 76 2.60 -29.05 -4.65
CA MET A 76 3.53 -28.04 -5.16
C MET A 76 4.70 -27.86 -4.19
N VAL A 77 5.90 -27.69 -4.74
CA VAL A 77 7.10 -27.45 -3.95
C VAL A 77 7.03 -26.05 -3.30
N ALA A 78 7.32 -25.96 -2.01
CA ALA A 78 7.24 -24.71 -1.26
C ALA A 78 8.09 -23.57 -1.87
N GLY A 79 9.26 -23.90 -2.44
CA GLY A 79 10.10 -22.93 -3.13
C GLY A 79 9.41 -22.27 -4.34
N GLU A 80 8.66 -23.04 -5.13
CA GLU A 80 7.89 -22.52 -6.26
C GLU A 80 6.78 -21.59 -5.79
N ALA A 81 6.03 -22.00 -4.77
CA ALA A 81 4.97 -21.18 -4.16
C ALA A 81 5.52 -19.84 -3.64
N ILE A 82 6.70 -19.84 -3.01
CA ILE A 82 7.37 -18.62 -2.54
C ILE A 82 7.76 -17.71 -3.71
N ILE A 83 8.38 -18.24 -4.77
CA ILE A 83 8.78 -17.45 -5.95
C ILE A 83 7.56 -16.84 -6.63
N ILE A 84 6.49 -17.61 -6.81
CA ILE A 84 5.23 -17.14 -7.40
C ILE A 84 4.62 -16.03 -6.53
N SER A 85 4.59 -16.21 -5.21
CA SER A 85 4.05 -15.24 -4.26
C SER A 85 4.83 -13.93 -4.24
N ILE A 86 6.17 -14.00 -4.26
CA ILE A 86 7.05 -12.82 -4.31
C ILE A 86 6.85 -12.09 -5.64
N THR A 87 6.83 -12.81 -6.76
CA THR A 87 6.67 -12.22 -8.09
C THR A 87 5.30 -11.56 -8.24
N GLY A 88 4.23 -12.26 -7.84
CA GLY A 88 2.87 -11.72 -7.85
C GLY A 88 2.71 -10.52 -6.92
N GLY A 89 3.29 -10.59 -5.72
CA GLY A 89 3.36 -9.47 -4.77
C GLY A 89 4.07 -8.25 -5.36
N PHE A 90 5.24 -8.44 -5.96
CA PHE A 90 6.00 -7.36 -6.57
C PHE A 90 5.23 -6.68 -7.72
N LEU A 91 4.67 -7.45 -8.65
CA LEU A 91 3.87 -6.92 -9.76
C LEU A 91 2.62 -6.18 -9.26
N PHE A 92 1.91 -6.74 -8.28
CA PHE A 92 0.78 -6.07 -7.65
C PHE A 92 1.21 -4.75 -6.98
N GLY A 93 2.34 -4.77 -6.28
CA GLY A 93 2.92 -3.59 -5.66
C GLY A 93 3.24 -2.49 -6.68
N LEU A 94 3.83 -2.84 -7.83
CA LEU A 94 4.09 -1.90 -8.92
C LEU A 94 2.80 -1.30 -9.49
N LEU A 95 1.75 -2.10 -9.65
CA LEU A 95 0.44 -1.61 -10.09
C LEU A 95 -0.15 -0.62 -9.08
N MET A 96 -0.10 -0.95 -7.78
CA MET A 96 -0.59 -0.08 -6.72
C MET A 96 0.21 1.22 -6.62
N ALA A 97 1.55 1.14 -6.70
CA ALA A 97 2.40 2.31 -6.71
C ALA A 97 2.12 3.21 -7.90
N SER A 98 1.92 2.63 -9.09
CA SER A 98 1.53 3.36 -10.31
C SER A 98 0.17 4.02 -10.17
N PHE A 99 -0.81 3.32 -9.61
CA PHE A 99 -2.15 3.85 -9.32
C PHE A 99 -2.09 5.04 -8.35
N HIS A 100 -1.37 4.91 -7.24
CA HIS A 100 -1.23 6.00 -6.27
C HIS A 100 -0.43 7.18 -6.81
N TRP A 101 0.59 6.93 -7.64
CA TRP A 101 1.32 7.97 -8.36
C TRP A 101 0.44 8.73 -9.34
N TRP A 102 -0.33 8.01 -10.17
CA TRP A 102 -1.29 8.60 -11.10
C TRP A 102 -2.34 9.45 -10.34
N ARG A 103 -2.88 8.93 -9.23
CA ARG A 103 -3.81 9.67 -8.38
C ARG A 103 -3.21 10.96 -7.82
N ARG A 104 -1.96 10.92 -7.38
CA ARG A 104 -1.23 12.11 -6.93
C ARG A 104 -1.17 13.16 -8.04
N LYS A 105 -0.87 12.74 -9.28
CA LYS A 105 -0.77 13.62 -10.45
C LYS A 105 -2.12 14.22 -10.84
N VAL A 106 -3.17 13.42 -11.01
CA VAL A 106 -4.49 13.93 -11.44
C VAL A 106 -5.15 14.84 -10.39
N ASN A 107 -4.88 14.62 -9.10
CA ASN A 107 -5.37 15.47 -8.02
C ASN A 107 -4.45 16.66 -7.69
N ARG A 108 -3.33 16.81 -8.43
CA ARG A 108 -2.32 17.87 -8.24
C ARG A 108 -1.87 17.97 -6.78
N LEU A 109 -1.64 16.83 -6.13
CA LEU A 109 -1.19 16.80 -4.75
C LEU A 109 0.29 17.22 -4.66
N PRO A 110 0.67 18.01 -3.63
CA PRO A 110 2.06 18.39 -3.39
C PRO A 110 2.93 17.16 -3.07
N SER A 111 4.25 17.36 -2.97
CA SER A 111 5.11 16.35 -2.36
C SER A 111 4.79 16.21 -0.88
N TRP A 112 5.17 15.09 -0.26
CA TRP A 112 5.03 14.96 1.19
C TRP A 112 5.76 16.09 1.91
N ASP A 113 6.95 16.48 1.46
CA ASP A 113 7.74 17.53 2.10
C ASP A 113 7.07 18.91 2.07
N ASP A 114 6.25 19.16 1.05
CA ASP A 114 5.50 20.41 0.86
C ASP A 114 4.08 20.40 1.46
N VAL A 115 3.66 19.30 2.11
CA VAL A 115 2.43 19.26 2.93
C VAL A 115 2.65 19.99 4.24
#